data_AF-M1BTM2-F1
#
_entry.id   AF-M1BTM2-F1
#
_cell.length_a   1.000
_cell.length_b   1.000
_cell.length_c   1.000
_cell.angle_alpha   90.00
_cell.angle_beta   90.00
_cell.angle_gamma   90.00
#
_symmetry.space_group_name_H-M   'P 1'
#
loop_
_entity.id
_entity.type
_entity.pdbx_description
1 polymer ?
#
loop_
_entity_poly.entity_id
_entity_poly.type
_entity_poly.pdbx_seq_one_letter_code
_entity_poly.pdbx_strand_id
1 'polypeptide(L)'
;MVSLQGLNEERLVAVAIDKNKGSQYALRWATENVLTKGQKVTLLHVPQTQTTSAPQSPTSCNNVGGNDSSIGQDSNSQCTDLFLPFRVFCSFKEIAYDLIILEGQDIAKSLIDYVSLYRVQNLILGCPSKNGISRLFTKSDVANTVMKKAPSFCNIYIVSKGMKISSTRMASHPLKRRSSNPSIRVPPQRNSNFDATNLM
;
A
#
# COMPACT_ATOMS: atom_id res chain seq x y z
N MET A 1 27.48 -19.46 -21.07
CA MET A 1 26.07 -19.54 -20.65
C MET A 1 25.95 -18.86 -19.30
N VAL A 2 25.50 -17.59 -19.28
CA VAL A 2 25.30 -16.86 -18.02
C VAL A 2 23.83 -16.98 -17.68
N SER A 3 23.51 -17.76 -16.65
CA SER A 3 22.16 -17.80 -16.09
C SER A 3 21.84 -16.43 -15.51
N LEU A 4 21.04 -15.65 -16.24
CA LEU A 4 20.39 -14.46 -15.71
C LEU A 4 19.36 -14.93 -14.68
N GLN A 5 19.81 -15.06 -13.43
CA GLN A 5 18.89 -14.98 -12.30
C GLN A 5 18.33 -13.57 -12.32
N GLY A 6 17.18 -13.41 -12.98
CA GLY A 6 16.32 -12.26 -12.73
C GLY A 6 16.03 -12.27 -11.23
N LEU A 7 16.65 -11.34 -10.51
CA LEU A 7 16.25 -11.00 -9.15
C LEU A 7 14.78 -10.61 -9.25
N ASN A 8 13.88 -11.53 -8.92
CA ASN A 8 12.48 -11.24 -8.73
C ASN A 8 12.42 -10.26 -7.55
N GLU A 9 12.48 -8.96 -7.86
CA GLU A 9 12.13 -7.93 -6.90
C GLU A 9 10.70 -8.21 -6.47
N GLU A 10 10.55 -8.54 -5.20
CA GLU A 10 9.26 -8.80 -4.59
C GLU A 10 8.38 -7.57 -4.79
N ARG A 11 7.37 -7.70 -5.66
CA ARG A 11 6.49 -6.60 -6.03
C ARG A 11 5.61 -6.26 -4.83
N LEU A 12 5.77 -5.10 -4.23
CA LEU A 12 4.96 -4.63 -3.10
C LEU A 12 3.47 -4.70 -3.43
N VAL A 13 2.72 -5.34 -2.54
CA VAL A 13 1.28 -5.55 -2.65
C VAL A 13 0.58 -4.80 -1.52
N ALA A 14 -0.37 -3.95 -1.90
CA ALA A 14 -1.24 -3.26 -0.95
C ALA A 14 -2.71 -3.58 -1.22
N VAL A 15 -3.49 -3.70 -0.15
CA VAL A 15 -4.94 -3.91 -0.18
C VAL A 15 -5.61 -2.76 0.57
N ALA A 16 -6.49 -2.03 -0.11
CA ALA A 16 -7.31 -1.03 0.57
C ALA A 16 -8.44 -1.71 1.35
N ILE A 17 -8.57 -1.34 2.62
CA ILE A 17 -9.57 -1.90 3.53
C ILE A 17 -10.50 -0.83 4.10
N ASP A 18 -11.76 -1.19 4.18
CA ASP A 18 -12.89 -0.43 4.72
C ASP A 18 -13.86 -1.39 5.43
N LYS A 19 -14.86 -0.88 6.14
CA LYS A 19 -15.90 -1.60 6.92
C LYS A 19 -16.82 -2.50 6.10
N ASN A 20 -16.48 -2.81 4.84
CA ASN A 20 -17.33 -3.54 3.91
C ASN A 20 -16.76 -4.93 3.57
N LYS A 21 -17.65 -5.85 3.16
CA LYS A 21 -17.26 -7.22 2.76
C LYS A 21 -16.40 -7.26 1.49
N GLY A 22 -16.47 -6.22 0.66
CA GLY A 22 -15.65 -6.08 -0.55
C GLY A 22 -14.15 -6.12 -0.22
N SER A 23 -13.75 -5.43 0.84
CA SER A 23 -12.38 -5.42 1.36
C SER A 23 -11.89 -6.83 1.73
N GLN A 24 -12.75 -7.66 2.32
CA GLN A 24 -12.39 -9.04 2.68
C GLN A 24 -12.21 -9.91 1.44
N TYR A 25 -13.06 -9.75 0.43
CA TYR A 25 -12.89 -10.43 -0.87
C TYR A 25 -11.60 -10.01 -1.57
N ALA A 26 -11.23 -8.73 -1.48
CA ALA A 26 -9.98 -8.20 -2.02
C ALA A 26 -8.75 -8.84 -1.37
N LEU A 27 -8.70 -8.92 -0.04
CA LEU A 27 -7.57 -9.55 0.66
C LEU A 27 -7.45 -11.04 0.31
N ARG A 28 -8.57 -11.76 0.29
CA ARG A 28 -8.54 -13.17 -0.06
C ARG A 28 -8.11 -13.39 -1.52
N TRP A 29 -8.61 -12.58 -2.45
CA TRP A 29 -8.19 -12.65 -3.85
C TRP A 29 -6.70 -12.34 -4.00
N ALA A 30 -6.18 -11.30 -3.33
CA ALA A 30 -4.77 -10.95 -3.37
C ALA A 30 -3.87 -12.09 -2.87
N THR A 31 -4.29 -12.78 -1.82
CA THR A 31 -3.58 -13.95 -1.27
C THR A 31 -3.46 -15.08 -2.28
N GLU A 32 -4.54 -15.36 -3.02
CA GLU A 32 -4.60 -16.50 -3.93
C GLU A 32 -3.97 -16.19 -5.31
N ASN A 33 -3.87 -14.91 -5.70
CA ASN A 33 -3.55 -14.53 -7.09
C ASN A 33 -2.34 -13.61 -7.24
N VAL A 34 -1.93 -12.88 -6.20
CA VAL A 34 -0.90 -11.83 -6.31
C VAL A 34 0.27 -12.08 -5.38
N LEU A 35 0.01 -12.50 -4.13
CA LEU A 35 1.06 -12.75 -3.16
C LEU A 35 1.88 -14.01 -3.52
N THR A 36 3.20 -13.89 -3.44
CA THR A 36 4.11 -15.04 -3.50
C THR A 36 4.34 -15.63 -2.10
N LYS A 37 4.82 -16.88 -2.02
CA LYS A 37 5.11 -17.51 -0.72
C LYS A 37 6.12 -16.67 0.07
N GLY A 38 5.81 -16.37 1.33
CA GLY A 38 6.66 -15.56 2.22
C GLY A 38 6.55 -14.05 2.00
N GLN A 39 5.77 -13.59 1.02
CA GLN A 39 5.58 -12.17 0.76
C GLN A 39 4.62 -11.52 1.76
N LYS A 40 4.97 -10.31 2.20
CA LYS A 40 4.15 -9.50 3.09
C LYS A 40 3.11 -8.68 2.30
N VAL A 41 1.92 -8.49 2.88
CA VAL A 41 0.87 -7.60 2.35
C VAL A 41 0.69 -6.35 3.19
N THR A 42 0.54 -5.18 2.57
CA THR A 42 0.21 -3.94 3.28
C THR A 42 -1.29 -3.69 3.24
N LEU A 43 -1.95 -3.63 4.40
CA LEU A 43 -3.34 -3.24 4.54
C LEU A 43 -3.44 -1.73 4.73
N LEU A 44 -4.12 -1.03 3.83
CA LEU A 44 -4.27 0.43 3.85
C LEU A 44 -5.70 0.81 4.25
N HIS A 45 -5.85 1.56 5.34
CA HIS A 45 -7.13 2.15 5.73
C HIS A 45 -7.06 3.67 5.68
N VAL A 46 -8.07 4.32 5.09
CA VAL A 46 -8.24 5.78 5.18
C VAL A 46 -9.46 6.05 6.05
N PRO A 47 -9.32 6.55 7.29
CA PRO A 47 -10.45 6.85 8.15
C PRO A 47 -11.33 7.92 7.52
N GLN A 48 -12.61 7.62 7.35
CA GLN A 48 -13.57 8.62 6.90
C GLN A 48 -14.18 9.32 8.13
N THR A 49 -13.86 10.60 8.33
CA THR A 49 -14.54 11.43 9.32
C THR A 49 -15.96 11.66 8.81
N GLN A 50 -16.92 10.85 9.26
CA GLN A 50 -18.32 11.17 9.01
C GLN A 50 -18.63 12.43 9.81
N THR A 51 -18.96 13.52 9.11
CA THR A 51 -19.54 14.72 9.71
C THR A 51 -20.95 14.40 10.22
N THR A 52 -21.04 13.62 11.28
CA THR A 52 -22.22 13.55 12.14
C THR A 52 -21.83 14.28 13.41
N SER A 53 -22.57 15.34 13.72
CA SER A 53 -22.42 16.22 14.87
C SER A 53 -22.31 15.45 16.19
N ALA A 54 -21.10 15.03 16.56
CA ALA A 54 -20.74 14.57 17.88
C ALA A 54 -19.20 14.67 18.03
N PRO A 55 -18.68 15.24 19.13
CA PRO A 55 -17.24 15.34 19.33
C PRO A 55 -16.69 13.94 19.66
N GLN A 56 -16.07 13.28 18.69
CA GLN A 56 -15.23 12.11 18.92
C GLN A 56 -13.78 12.51 18.71
N SER A 57 -13.00 12.38 19.79
CA SER A 57 -11.58 12.67 19.90
C SER A 57 -10.76 11.86 18.89
N PRO A 58 -9.61 12.40 18.42
CA PRO A 58 -8.77 11.72 17.43
C PRO A 58 -8.08 10.51 18.09
N THR A 59 -8.56 9.30 17.81
CA THR A 59 -7.91 8.07 18.27
C THR A 59 -6.78 7.72 17.29
N SER A 60 -5.56 8.13 17.63
CA SER A 60 -4.34 7.71 16.93
C SER A 60 -4.10 6.23 17.21
N CYS A 61 -4.23 5.39 16.19
CA CYS A 61 -3.96 3.96 16.26
C CYS A 61 -2.51 3.72 15.84
N ASN A 62 -1.62 3.63 16.82
CA ASN A 62 -0.22 3.27 16.60
C ASN A 62 -0.07 1.80 16.19
N ASN A 63 0.92 1.56 15.33
CA ASN A 63 1.34 0.26 14.80
C ASN A 63 1.46 -0.81 15.89
N VAL A 64 0.62 -1.85 15.82
CA VAL A 64 0.91 -3.13 16.48
C VAL A 64 1.47 -4.06 15.42
N GLY A 65 2.81 -4.09 15.36
CA GLY A 65 3.53 -5.20 14.71
C GLY A 65 3.24 -6.46 15.51
N GLY A 66 2.46 -7.37 14.92
CA GLY A 66 2.03 -8.58 15.58
C GLY A 66 3.15 -9.61 15.64
N ASN A 67 3.93 -9.57 16.71
CA ASN A 67 4.40 -10.79 17.35
C ASN A 67 4.29 -10.59 18.87
N ASP A 68 3.65 -11.57 19.49
CA ASP A 68 3.49 -11.80 20.92
C ASP A 68 2.14 -11.44 21.58
N SER A 69 1.71 -12.47 22.28
CA SER A 69 0.61 -12.70 23.19
C SER A 69 0.62 -11.73 24.37
N SER A 70 -0.44 -10.94 24.54
CA SER A 70 -0.91 -10.58 25.88
C SER A 70 -2.32 -10.02 25.83
N ILE A 71 -3.16 -10.62 26.67
CA ILE A 71 -4.53 -10.22 26.98
C ILE A 71 -4.45 -8.90 27.76
N GLY A 72 -4.99 -7.84 27.18
CA GLY A 72 -5.11 -6.51 27.80
C GLY A 72 -6.35 -5.84 27.26
N GLN A 73 -7.39 -5.81 28.07
CA GLN A 73 -8.73 -5.32 27.76
C GLN A 73 -8.76 -3.82 28.05
N ASP A 74 -8.60 -2.95 27.05
CA ASP A 74 -8.70 -1.50 27.24
C ASP A 74 -9.30 -0.76 26.03
N SER A 75 -10.47 -0.14 26.27
CA SER A 75 -10.96 1.15 25.75
C SER A 75 -10.59 1.63 24.32
N ASN A 76 -10.46 0.74 23.34
CA ASN A 76 -10.17 1.08 21.93
C ASN A 76 -11.09 0.35 20.91
N SER A 77 -12.28 -0.03 21.37
CA SER A 77 -13.14 -1.08 20.82
C SER A 77 -13.67 -0.87 19.39
N GLN A 78 -13.70 0.36 18.87
CA GLN A 78 -14.27 0.64 17.55
C GLN A 78 -13.30 0.45 16.38
N CYS A 79 -11.99 0.63 16.60
CA CYS A 79 -10.98 0.32 15.57
C CYS A 79 -10.62 -1.17 15.60
N THR A 80 -10.62 -1.80 16.77
CA THR A 80 -10.30 -3.23 16.90
C THR A 80 -11.27 -4.12 16.13
N ASP A 81 -12.56 -3.75 16.05
CA ASP A 81 -13.56 -4.57 15.36
C ASP A 81 -13.42 -4.53 13.82
N LEU A 82 -13.12 -3.37 13.22
CA LEU A 82 -12.96 -3.26 11.77
C LEU A 82 -11.83 -4.16 11.26
N PHE A 83 -10.70 -4.17 11.98
CA PHE A 83 -9.50 -4.89 11.55
C PHE A 83 -9.53 -6.38 11.90
N LEU A 84 -10.34 -6.78 12.89
CA LEU A 84 -10.38 -8.16 13.38
C LEU A 84 -10.55 -9.21 12.27
N PRO A 85 -11.48 -9.07 11.30
CA PRO A 85 -11.62 -10.04 10.21
C PRO A 85 -10.35 -10.21 9.37
N PHE A 86 -9.59 -9.13 9.17
CA PHE A 86 -8.36 -9.18 8.39
C PHE A 86 -7.21 -9.79 9.18
N ARG A 87 -7.10 -9.47 10.48
CA ARG A 87 -6.08 -10.06 11.37
C ARG A 87 -6.26 -11.57 11.50
N VAL A 88 -7.50 -12.01 11.75
CA VAL A 88 -7.84 -13.43 11.84
C VAL A 88 -7.56 -14.14 10.53
N PHE A 89 -7.92 -13.53 9.39
CA PHE A 89 -7.65 -14.11 8.08
C PHE A 89 -6.14 -14.26 7.80
N CYS A 90 -5.35 -13.20 8.05
CA CYS A 90 -3.91 -13.24 7.84
C CYS A 90 -3.22 -14.25 8.78
N SER A 91 -3.62 -14.31 10.05
CA SER A 91 -3.11 -15.29 11.02
C SER A 91 -3.42 -16.72 10.56
N PHE A 92 -4.68 -16.99 10.19
CA PHE A 92 -5.11 -18.31 9.72
C PHE A 92 -4.38 -18.76 8.43
N LYS A 93 -3.98 -17.81 7.58
CA LYS A 93 -3.25 -18.08 6.33
C LYS A 93 -1.73 -17.98 6.47
N GLU A 94 -1.22 -17.70 7.67
CA GLU A 94 0.21 -17.47 7.93
C GLU A 94 0.83 -16.40 7.02
N ILE A 95 0.07 -15.32 6.77
CA ILE A 95 0.50 -14.21 5.91
C ILE A 95 1.00 -13.07 6.79
N ALA A 96 2.25 -12.67 6.60
CA ALA A 96 2.78 -11.45 7.18
C ALA A 96 2.03 -10.22 6.62
N TYR A 97 1.66 -9.28 7.48
CA TYR A 97 1.00 -8.05 7.05
C TYR A 97 1.45 -6.83 7.86
N ASP A 98 1.46 -5.67 7.20
CA ASP A 98 1.51 -4.37 7.88
C ASP A 98 0.13 -3.71 7.80
N LEU A 99 -0.32 -3.08 8.88
CA LEU A 99 -1.54 -2.27 8.88
C LEU A 99 -1.16 -0.79 8.95
N ILE A 100 -1.50 -0.02 7.92
CA ILE A 100 -1.19 1.42 7.83
C ILE A 100 -2.49 2.20 7.70
N ILE A 101 -2.60 3.24 8.51
CA ILE A 101 -3.75 4.14 8.54
C ILE A 101 -3.30 5.46 7.95
N LEU A 102 -3.87 5.81 6.80
CA LEU A 102 -3.53 7.01 6.05
C LEU A 102 -4.42 8.17 6.51
N GLU A 103 -3.80 9.30 6.79
CA GLU A 103 -4.52 10.53 7.11
C GLU A 103 -4.93 11.24 5.81
N GLY A 104 -6.22 11.43 5.62
CA GLY A 104 -6.72 12.19 4.47
C GLY A 104 -8.24 12.23 4.35
N GLN A 105 -8.76 13.35 3.87
CA GLN A 105 -10.19 13.54 3.61
C GLN A 105 -10.65 12.82 2.34
N ASP A 106 -9.80 12.82 1.30
CA ASP A 106 -10.05 12.11 0.05
C ASP A 106 -9.34 10.75 0.06
N ILE A 107 -10.15 9.68 0.09
CA ILE A 107 -9.69 8.29 0.09
C ILE A 107 -8.87 7.97 -1.16
N ALA A 108 -9.35 8.38 -2.34
CA ALA A 108 -8.68 8.05 -3.60
C ALA A 108 -7.32 8.74 -3.67
N LYS A 109 -7.28 10.04 -3.33
CA LYS A 109 -6.03 10.81 -3.30
C LYS A 109 -5.03 10.20 -2.33
N SER A 110 -5.45 9.87 -1.11
CA SER A 110 -4.57 9.28 -0.08
C SER A 110 -3.96 7.95 -0.54
N LEU A 111 -4.74 7.09 -1.18
CA LEU A 111 -4.25 5.83 -1.75
C LEU A 111 -3.27 6.08 -2.90
N ILE A 112 -3.56 7.02 -3.81
CA ILE A 112 -2.69 7.36 -4.94
C ILE A 112 -1.35 7.92 -4.44
N ASP A 113 -1.39 8.81 -3.45
CA ASP A 113 -0.19 9.41 -2.86
C ASP A 113 0.67 8.34 -2.19
N TYR A 114 0.06 7.42 -1.44
CA TYR A 114 0.77 6.28 -0.84
C TYR A 114 1.43 5.40 -1.90
N VAL A 115 0.70 5.00 -2.95
CA VAL A 115 1.24 4.20 -4.07
C VAL A 115 2.42 4.90 -4.72
N SER A 116 2.32 6.22 -4.92
CA SER A 116 3.36 7.02 -5.56
C SER A 116 4.63 7.12 -4.69
N LEU A 117 4.45 7.39 -3.40
CA LEU A 117 5.53 7.61 -2.44
C LEU A 117 6.29 6.32 -2.13
N TYR A 118 5.55 5.25 -1.81
CA TYR A 118 6.10 3.95 -1.43
C TYR A 118 6.29 2.99 -2.61
N ARG A 119 5.99 3.45 -3.83
CA ARG A 119 6.21 2.71 -5.08
C ARG A 119 5.52 1.35 -5.11
N VAL A 120 4.27 1.29 -4.66
CA VAL A 120 3.48 0.05 -4.62
C VAL A 120 3.22 -0.48 -6.04
N GLN A 121 3.58 -1.73 -6.31
CA GLN A 121 3.42 -2.36 -7.63
C GLN A 121 2.01 -2.88 -7.87
N ASN A 122 1.35 -3.43 -6.85
CA ASN A 122 0.02 -4.00 -6.97
C ASN A 122 -0.89 -3.41 -5.91
N LEU A 123 -1.93 -2.68 -6.32
CA LEU A 123 -2.98 -2.19 -5.43
C LEU A 123 -4.28 -2.93 -5.71
N ILE A 124 -4.86 -3.52 -4.67
CA ILE A 124 -6.14 -4.24 -4.74
C ILE A 124 -7.20 -3.46 -3.96
N LEU A 125 -8.34 -3.21 -4.60
CA LEU A 125 -9.49 -2.51 -4.03
C LEU A 125 -10.70 -3.44 -4.02
N GLY A 126 -11.42 -3.46 -2.90
CA GLY A 126 -12.71 -4.14 -2.79
C GLY A 126 -13.87 -3.29 -3.29
N CYS A 127 -14.73 -3.85 -4.13
CA CYS A 127 -15.99 -3.25 -4.53
C CYS A 127 -17.13 -3.75 -3.63
N PRO A 128 -17.91 -2.87 -2.97
CA PRO A 128 -19.07 -3.29 -2.19
C PRO A 128 -20.14 -3.91 -3.10
N SER A 129 -20.82 -4.96 -2.65
CA SER A 129 -21.84 -5.64 -3.47
C SER A 129 -23.05 -4.74 -3.71
N LYS A 130 -23.62 -4.81 -4.92
CA LYS A 130 -24.78 -4.03 -5.41
C LYS A 130 -26.12 -4.35 -4.72
N ASN A 131 -26.14 -5.01 -3.56
CA ASN A 131 -27.36 -5.50 -2.93
C ASN A 131 -28.08 -4.44 -2.08
N GLY A 132 -28.23 -3.22 -2.62
CA GLY A 132 -28.97 -2.15 -1.97
C GLY A 132 -28.98 -0.89 -2.83
N ILE A 133 -30.17 -0.39 -3.11
CA ILE A 133 -30.52 0.71 -4.04
C ILE A 133 -29.93 2.08 -3.58
N SER A 134 -29.11 2.12 -2.52
CA SER A 134 -28.64 3.36 -1.87
C SER A 134 -27.13 3.68 -2.03
N ARG A 135 -26.28 2.80 -2.62
CA ARG A 135 -24.81 3.02 -2.64
C ARG A 135 -24.11 2.89 -4.00
N LEU A 136 -24.86 2.88 -5.09
CA LEU A 136 -24.29 2.68 -6.44
C LEU A 136 -23.40 3.85 -6.90
N PHE A 137 -23.55 5.04 -6.32
CA PHE A 137 -22.97 6.27 -6.89
C PHE A 137 -21.82 6.91 -6.10
N THR A 138 -21.53 6.54 -4.85
CA THR A 138 -20.58 7.32 -4.02
C THR A 138 -19.26 6.61 -3.68
N LYS A 139 -19.18 5.28 -3.73
CA LYS A 139 -17.92 4.51 -3.50
C LYS A 139 -17.35 3.83 -4.75
N SER A 140 -18.12 3.81 -5.84
CA SER A 140 -17.64 3.49 -7.19
C SER A 140 -16.58 4.50 -7.66
N ASP A 141 -16.70 5.75 -7.22
CA ASP A 141 -15.81 6.85 -7.61
C ASP A 141 -14.38 6.70 -7.11
N VAL A 142 -14.16 6.11 -5.93
CA VAL A 142 -12.80 5.90 -5.41
C VAL A 142 -12.04 4.93 -6.32
N ALA A 143 -12.63 3.77 -6.61
CA ALA A 143 -12.03 2.78 -7.51
C ALA A 143 -11.77 3.37 -8.91
N ASN A 144 -12.73 4.10 -9.47
CA ASN A 144 -12.57 4.76 -10.77
C ASN A 144 -11.50 5.85 -10.75
N THR A 145 -11.44 6.66 -9.70
CA THR A 145 -10.43 7.72 -9.55
C THR A 145 -9.04 7.12 -9.41
N VAL A 146 -8.87 6.07 -8.62
CA VAL A 146 -7.60 5.35 -8.50
C VAL A 146 -7.22 4.72 -9.84
N MET A 147 -8.14 4.05 -10.54
CA MET A 147 -7.89 3.52 -11.88
C MET A 147 -7.53 4.60 -12.91
N LYS A 148 -7.93 5.86 -12.74
CA LYS A 148 -7.57 6.93 -13.68
C LYS A 148 -6.27 7.64 -13.29
N LYS A 149 -6.07 7.89 -12.01
CA LYS A 149 -5.04 8.81 -11.50
C LYS A 149 -3.83 8.12 -10.85
N ALA A 150 -3.92 6.83 -10.49
CA ALA A 150 -2.76 6.15 -9.91
C ALA A 150 -1.61 6.03 -10.93
N PRO A 151 -0.34 5.99 -10.50
CA PRO A 151 0.82 5.92 -11.37
C PRO A 151 0.77 4.77 -12.39
N SER A 152 1.36 4.98 -13.56
CA SER A 152 1.38 4.02 -14.67
C SER A 152 2.19 2.74 -14.39
N PHE A 153 2.95 2.71 -13.29
CA PHE A 153 3.70 1.53 -12.88
C PHE A 153 2.93 0.57 -11.97
N CYS A 154 1.76 1.00 -11.48
CA CYS A 154 0.99 0.24 -10.50
C CYS A 154 -0.14 -0.51 -11.21
N ASN A 155 -0.17 -1.83 -10.99
CA ASN A 155 -1.30 -2.68 -11.34
C ASN A 155 -2.44 -2.41 -10.35
N ILE A 156 -3.63 -2.11 -10.87
CA ILE A 156 -4.82 -1.88 -10.06
C ILE A 156 -5.81 -3.02 -10.30
N TYR A 157 -6.28 -3.65 -9.23
CA TYR A 157 -7.27 -4.73 -9.28
C TYR A 157 -8.51 -4.34 -8.48
N ILE A 158 -9.68 -4.39 -9.11
CA ILE A 158 -10.97 -4.17 -8.43
C ILE A 158 -11.65 -5.52 -8.27
N VAL A 159 -11.85 -5.95 -7.03
CA VAL A 159 -12.40 -7.27 -6.68
C VAL A 159 -13.83 -7.13 -6.19
N SER A 160 -14.72 -7.96 -6.72
CA SER A 160 -16.14 -8.00 -6.35
C SER A 160 -16.50 -9.24 -5.53
N LYS A 161 -17.78 -9.36 -5.18
CA LYS A 161 -18.30 -10.51 -4.43
C LYS A 161 -17.95 -11.83 -5.12
N GLY A 162 -17.50 -12.80 -4.34
CA GLY A 162 -17.08 -14.11 -4.83
C GLY A 162 -15.66 -14.12 -5.42
N MET A 163 -14.80 -13.17 -5.03
CA MET A 163 -13.38 -13.08 -5.45
C MET A 163 -13.19 -13.03 -6.97
N LYS A 164 -14.09 -12.31 -7.66
CA LYS A 164 -13.99 -12.10 -9.10
C LYS A 164 -13.46 -10.70 -9.38
N ILE A 165 -12.52 -10.61 -10.32
CA ILE A 165 -12.06 -9.32 -10.85
C ILE A 165 -13.23 -8.66 -11.56
N SER A 166 -13.64 -7.50 -11.09
CA SER A 166 -14.65 -6.65 -11.72
C SER A 166 -14.05 -5.68 -12.73
N SER A 167 -12.84 -5.20 -12.46
CA SER A 167 -12.10 -4.30 -13.34
C SER A 167 -10.62 -4.38 -13.02
N THR A 168 -9.77 -4.14 -14.01
CA THR A 168 -8.32 -4.13 -13.81
C THR A 168 -7.65 -3.10 -14.72
N ARG A 169 -6.54 -2.54 -14.23
CA ARG A 169 -5.65 -1.68 -15.02
C ARG A 169 -4.23 -2.16 -14.82
N MET A 170 -3.62 -2.65 -15.90
CA MET A 170 -2.23 -3.09 -15.88
C MET A 170 -1.27 -1.91 -15.99
N ALA A 171 -0.12 -2.05 -15.35
CA ALA A 171 0.98 -1.12 -15.47
C ALA A 171 1.42 -1.04 -16.93
N SER A 172 1.51 0.18 -17.44
CA SER A 172 1.96 0.46 -18.81
C SER A 172 3.48 0.63 -18.89
N HIS A 173 4.14 0.91 -17.75
CA HIS A 173 5.58 1.10 -17.67
C HIS A 173 6.14 0.36 -16.45
N PRO A 174 7.28 -0.35 -16.56
CA PRO A 174 7.93 -0.94 -15.41
C PRO A 174 8.45 0.16 -14.47
N LEU A 175 8.48 -0.10 -13.16
CA LEU A 175 9.15 0.82 -12.23
C LEU A 175 10.62 0.91 -12.57
N LYS A 176 11.07 2.12 -12.92
CA LYS A 176 12.50 2.42 -12.95
C LYS A 176 13.07 2.22 -11.54
N ARG A 177 14.16 1.46 -11.43
CA ARG A 177 14.91 1.34 -10.17
C ARG A 177 15.32 2.72 -9.70
N ARG A 178 15.19 3.02 -8.40
CA ARG A 178 15.82 4.23 -7.84
C ARG A 178 17.32 4.04 -8.03
N SER A 179 17.94 4.84 -8.90
CA SER A 179 19.39 4.81 -9.08
C SER A 179 20.03 5.33 -7.79
N SER A 180 20.46 4.42 -6.92
CA SER A 180 21.37 4.75 -5.83
C SER A 180 22.76 4.96 -6.43
N ASN A 181 22.97 6.08 -7.09
CA ASN A 181 24.30 6.54 -7.45
C ASN A 181 24.31 8.08 -7.35
N PRO A 182 24.60 8.66 -6.18
CA PRO A 182 25.05 10.03 -6.13
C PRO A 182 26.47 10.02 -6.70
N SER A 183 26.62 10.17 -8.03
CA SER A 183 27.92 10.52 -8.60
C SER A 183 28.20 11.96 -8.18
N ILE A 184 28.72 12.12 -6.96
CA ILE A 184 29.47 13.30 -6.57
C ILE A 184 30.66 13.33 -7.52
N ARG A 185 30.59 14.15 -8.57
CA ARG A 185 31.75 14.52 -9.35
C ARG A 185 32.65 15.34 -8.43
N VAL A 186 33.61 14.69 -7.79
CA VAL A 186 34.72 15.38 -7.14
C VAL A 186 35.47 16.11 -8.25
N PRO A 187 35.58 17.46 -8.24
CA PRO A 187 36.42 18.17 -9.19
C PRO A 187 37.87 17.71 -9.02
N PRO A 188 38.63 17.49 -10.10
CA PRO A 188 40.04 17.16 -9.98
C PRO A 188 40.77 18.28 -9.23
N GLN A 189 41.40 17.93 -8.11
CA GLN A 189 42.31 18.80 -7.38
C GLN A 189 43.48 19.14 -8.31
N ARG A 190 43.57 20.41 -8.71
CA ARG A 190 44.71 20.95 -9.45
C ARG A 190 45.88 21.04 -8.48
N ASN A 191 46.73 20.01 -8.44
CA ASN A 191 48.02 20.07 -7.76
C ASN A 191 48.91 21.09 -8.47
N SER A 192 49.02 22.29 -7.90
CA SER A 192 50.09 23.23 -8.24
C SER A 192 51.32 22.88 -7.39
N ASN A 193 52.15 21.97 -7.88
CA ASN A 193 53.54 21.93 -7.45
C ASN A 193 54.22 23.15 -8.08
N PHE A 194 54.29 24.23 -7.31
CA PHE A 194 55.12 25.38 -7.64
C PHE A 194 56.54 25.03 -7.18
N ASP A 195 57.30 24.50 -8.13
CA ASP A 195 58.74 24.33 -7.99
C ASP A 195 59.37 25.68 -8.31
N ALA A 196 59.88 26.36 -7.28
CA ALA A 196 60.63 27.59 -7.44
C ALA A 196 61.87 27.55 -6.53
N THR A 197 62.97 27.20 -7.21
CA THR A 197 64.31 27.79 -7.08
C THR A 197 65.11 27.47 -5.81
N ASN A 198 65.99 26.48 -5.97
CA ASN A 198 67.31 26.48 -5.33
C ASN A 198 68.32 27.18 -6.27
N LEU A 199 69.30 27.85 -5.67
CA LEU A 199 70.24 28.84 -6.22
C LEU A 199 71.12 28.39 -7.40
N MET A 200 71.40 29.31 -8.33
CA MET A 200 72.75 29.89 -8.55
C MET A 200 72.69 31.17 -9.39
#